data_AF-A0A8S9TD84-F1
#
_entry.id   AF-A0A8S9TD84-F1
#
_cell.length_a   1.000
_cell.length_b   1.000
_cell.length_c   1.000
_cell.angle_alpha   90.00
_cell.angle_beta   90.00
_cell.angle_gamma   90.00
#
_symmetry.space_group_name_H-M   'P 1'
#
loop_
_entity.id
_entity.type
_entity.pdbx_description
1 polymer ?
#
loop_
_entity_poly.entity_id
_entity_poly.type
_entity_poly.pdbx_seq_one_letter_code
_entity_poly.pdbx_strand_id
1 'polypeptide(L)'
;MSYCLNPTCPDPTKNRSDINFCVTCGSKLLLAERYRAIKPFGQGGFGKTFLAVDEYKPSRSRCVIKQLCPQAQGIKTLSKAFELFKLEAERLDELGHDHPQIPELLAYFTQDNQQYLVQEFIDGQNLAEEVTLNGTYTEQQAEARRA
;
A
#
# COMPACT_ATOMS: atom_id res chain seq x y z
N MET A 1 -4.84 -3.33 -16.49
CA MET A 1 -3.44 -3.77 -16.33
C MET A 1 -3.23 -4.18 -14.89
N SER A 2 -2.44 -5.21 -14.64
CA SER A 2 -2.08 -5.71 -13.31
C SER A 2 -0.58 -5.56 -13.11
N TYR A 3 -0.18 -5.31 -11.87
CA TYR A 3 1.22 -5.27 -11.47
C TYR A 3 1.58 -6.55 -10.70
N CYS A 4 2.69 -7.18 -11.07
CA CYS A 4 3.19 -8.35 -10.35
C CYS A 4 3.91 -7.95 -9.07
N LEU A 5 3.45 -8.47 -7.92
CA LEU A 5 4.02 -8.16 -6.60
C LEU A 5 5.22 -9.04 -6.23
N ASN A 6 5.59 -10.01 -7.05
CA ASN A 6 6.82 -10.77 -6.84
C ASN A 6 8.04 -9.83 -6.96
N PRO A 7 8.84 -9.63 -5.88
CA PRO A 7 9.97 -8.71 -5.89
C PRO A 7 11.09 -9.07 -6.87
N THR A 8 11.18 -10.33 -7.31
CA THR A 8 12.20 -10.82 -8.25
C THR A 8 11.69 -10.90 -9.69
N CYS A 9 10.48 -10.42 -9.97
CA CYS A 9 9.91 -10.42 -11.32
C CYS A 9 10.71 -9.48 -12.25
N PRO A 10 11.27 -9.98 -13.38
CA PRO A 10 12.05 -9.15 -14.31
C PRO A 10 11.22 -8.05 -14.98
N ASP A 11 9.93 -8.30 -15.22
CA ASP A 11 9.02 -7.37 -15.87
C ASP A 11 7.61 -7.48 -15.27
N PRO A 12 7.30 -6.68 -14.23
CA PRO A 12 6.06 -6.81 -13.48
C PRO A 12 4.84 -6.13 -14.15
N THR A 13 5.02 -5.43 -15.28
CA THR A 13 3.99 -4.53 -15.84
C THR A 13 3.24 -5.10 -17.05
N LYS A 14 3.72 -6.23 -17.62
CA LYS A 14 3.16 -6.87 -18.82
C LYS A 14 1.81 -7.58 -18.63
N ASN A 15 1.17 -7.45 -17.46
CA ASN A 15 0.02 -8.25 -17.13
C ASN A 15 -1.30 -7.53 -17.47
N ARG A 16 -2.17 -8.21 -18.22
CA ARG A 16 -3.56 -7.79 -18.42
C ARG A 16 -4.36 -7.97 -17.13
N SER A 17 -5.52 -7.33 -17.01
CA SER A 17 -6.34 -7.38 -15.79
C SER A 17 -7.13 -8.68 -15.60
N ASP A 18 -7.31 -9.47 -16.66
CA ASP A 18 -8.10 -10.70 -16.67
C ASP A 18 -7.26 -11.97 -16.42
N ILE A 19 -5.95 -11.84 -16.27
CA ILE A 19 -5.06 -12.98 -15.98
C ILE A 19 -4.74 -13.05 -14.49
N ASN A 20 -4.63 -14.28 -13.97
CA ASN A 20 -4.40 -14.52 -12.54
C ASN A 20 -2.94 -14.82 -12.19
N PHE A 21 -2.11 -15.09 -13.21
CA PHE A 21 -0.70 -15.39 -13.05
C PHE A 21 0.13 -14.46 -13.92
N CYS A 22 1.28 -14.05 -13.39
CA CYS A 22 2.20 -13.16 -14.09
C CYS A 22 2.76 -13.86 -15.34
N VAL A 23 2.67 -13.21 -16.51
CA VAL A 23 3.21 -13.78 -17.77
C VAL A 23 4.74 -13.90 -17.77
N THR A 24 5.41 -13.14 -16.90
CA THR A 24 6.87 -13.09 -16.84
C THR A 24 7.46 -14.11 -15.86
N CYS A 25 6.85 -14.27 -14.68
CA CYS A 25 7.42 -15.11 -13.60
C CYS A 25 6.48 -16.16 -13.03
N GLY A 26 5.23 -16.24 -13.50
CA GLY A 26 4.25 -17.23 -13.06
C GLY A 26 3.64 -17.00 -11.67
N SER A 27 4.06 -15.97 -10.93
CA SER A 27 3.48 -15.66 -9.61
C SER A 27 2.02 -15.26 -9.69
N LYS A 28 1.24 -15.59 -8.66
CA LYS A 28 -0.15 -15.12 -8.53
C LYS A 28 -0.21 -13.59 -8.53
N LEU A 29 -1.14 -13.03 -9.29
CA LEU A 29 -1.39 -11.59 -9.39
C LEU A 29 -2.47 -11.10 -8.42
N LEU A 30 -3.25 -12.02 -7.86
CA LEU A 30 -4.31 -11.76 -6.91
C LEU A 30 -3.85 -12.16 -5.51
N LEU A 31 -3.83 -11.20 -4.59
CA LEU A 31 -3.51 -11.45 -3.20
C LEU A 31 -4.75 -11.80 -2.40
N ALA A 32 -4.65 -12.81 -1.54
CA ALA A 32 -5.78 -13.32 -0.74
C ALA A 32 -7.04 -13.59 -1.58
N GLU A 33 -6.83 -13.95 -2.86
CA GLU A 33 -7.89 -14.13 -3.87
C GLU A 33 -8.86 -12.92 -3.98
N ARG A 34 -8.40 -11.71 -3.60
CA ARG A 34 -9.25 -10.51 -3.49
C ARG A 34 -8.60 -9.24 -4.05
N TYR A 35 -7.33 -8.97 -3.73
CA TYR A 35 -6.71 -7.68 -4.02
C TYR A 35 -5.78 -7.77 -5.23
N ARG A 36 -5.96 -6.86 -6.19
CA ARG A 36 -5.15 -6.82 -7.42
C ARG A 36 -4.37 -5.52 -7.50
N ALA A 37 -3.05 -5.62 -7.50
CA ALA A 37 -2.18 -4.46 -7.69
C ALA A 37 -2.28 -3.93 -9.13
N ILE A 38 -2.30 -2.60 -9.25
CA ILE A 38 -2.39 -1.88 -10.52
C ILE A 38 -1.02 -1.30 -10.89
N LYS A 39 -0.37 -0.62 -9.95
CA LYS A 39 0.93 0.05 -10.15
C LYS A 39 1.62 0.35 -8.82
N PRO A 40 2.94 0.59 -8.82
CA PRO A 40 3.62 1.22 -7.70
C PRO A 40 2.99 2.58 -7.41
N PHE A 41 2.81 2.87 -6.13
CA PHE A 41 2.21 4.11 -5.63
C PHE A 41 3.19 4.93 -4.79
N GLY A 42 4.12 4.25 -4.11
CA GLY A 42 5.17 4.91 -3.35
C GLY A 42 6.09 3.91 -2.66
N GLN A 43 7.00 4.43 -1.85
CA GLN A 43 7.87 3.65 -0.99
C GLN A 43 7.79 4.21 0.43
N GLY A 44 7.51 3.33 1.39
CA GLY A 44 7.56 3.65 2.82
C GLY A 44 8.83 3.13 3.46
N GLY A 45 9.05 3.43 4.75
CA GLY A 45 10.26 3.02 5.48
C GLY A 45 10.45 1.50 5.62
N PHE A 46 9.37 0.72 5.49
CA PHE A 46 9.38 -0.74 5.70
C PHE A 46 9.12 -1.54 4.42
N GLY A 47 8.84 -0.89 3.28
CA GLY A 47 8.31 -1.64 2.15
C GLY A 47 7.94 -0.83 0.92
N LYS A 48 7.36 -1.55 -0.04
CA LYS A 48 6.82 -0.99 -1.28
C LYS A 48 5.31 -0.81 -1.14
N THR A 49 4.81 0.29 -1.68
CA THR A 49 3.39 0.62 -1.64
C THR A 49 2.83 0.61 -3.06
N PHE A 50 1.66 0.00 -3.23
CA PHE A 50 1.02 -0.19 -4.52
C PHE A 50 -0.42 0.29 -4.47
N LEU A 51 -0.84 0.94 -5.56
CA LEU A 51 -2.25 1.19 -5.80
C LEU A 51 -2.87 -0.11 -6.29
N ALA A 52 -4.02 -0.47 -5.73
CA ALA A 52 -4.72 -1.71 -6.01
C ALA A 52 -6.23 -1.51 -6.09
N VAL A 53 -6.93 -2.57 -6.48
CA VAL A 53 -8.39 -2.67 -6.36
C VAL A 53 -8.76 -3.88 -5.52
N ASP A 54 -9.85 -3.74 -4.77
CA ASP A 54 -10.56 -4.83 -4.11
C ASP A 54 -11.55 -5.45 -5.10
N GLU A 55 -11.25 -6.64 -5.63
CA GLU A 55 -12.09 -7.30 -6.64
C GLU A 55 -13.34 -7.96 -6.06
N TYR A 56 -13.44 -8.11 -4.73
CA TYR A 56 -14.65 -8.65 -4.08
C TYR A 56 -15.77 -7.62 -3.98
N LYS A 57 -15.43 -6.33 -3.88
CA LYS A 57 -16.44 -5.26 -3.84
C LYS A 57 -17.00 -5.05 -5.26
N PRO A 58 -18.34 -4.99 -5.45
CA PRO A 58 -18.93 -4.74 -6.77
C PRO A 58 -18.45 -3.46 -7.44
N SER A 59 -18.14 -2.43 -6.65
CA SER A 59 -17.60 -1.15 -7.11
C SER A 59 -16.13 -1.23 -7.53
N ARG A 60 -15.41 -2.31 -7.20
CA ARG A 60 -13.97 -2.46 -7.37
C ARG A 60 -13.19 -1.28 -6.82
N SER A 61 -13.54 -0.87 -5.60
CA SER A 61 -12.96 0.30 -4.93
C SER A 61 -11.44 0.21 -4.88
N ARG A 62 -10.78 1.36 -5.05
CA ARG A 62 -9.32 1.48 -4.91
C ARG A 62 -8.91 1.26 -3.46
N CYS A 63 -7.75 0.64 -3.29
CA CYS A 63 -7.10 0.43 -2.01
C CYS A 63 -5.59 0.53 -2.17
N VAL A 64 -4.87 0.57 -1.05
CA VAL A 64 -3.41 0.60 -1.03
C VAL A 64 -2.91 -0.73 -0.46
N ILE A 65 -2.00 -1.39 -1.18
CA ILE A 65 -1.26 -2.56 -0.67
C ILE A 65 0.14 -2.09 -0.26
N LYS A 66 0.51 -2.31 0.99
CA LYS A 66 1.89 -2.23 1.47
C LYS A 66 2.47 -3.63 1.55
N GLN A 67 3.63 -3.84 0.93
CA GLN A 67 4.38 -5.08 0.97
C GLN A 67 5.67 -4.86 1.76
N LEU A 68 5.85 -5.62 2.84
CA LEU A 68 7.10 -5.60 3.61
C LEU A 68 8.26 -6.03 2.70
N CYS A 69 9.27 -5.18 2.58
CA CYS A 69 10.49 -5.48 1.82
C CYS A 69 11.70 -5.20 2.72
N PRO A 70 12.23 -6.20 3.43
CA PRO A 70 13.24 -5.95 4.47
C PRO A 70 14.57 -5.37 3.95
N GLN A 71 14.86 -5.57 2.66
CA GLN A 71 16.05 -5.02 2.00
C GLN A 71 15.88 -3.53 1.63
N ALA A 72 14.68 -2.97 1.77
CA ALA A 72 14.33 -1.70 1.12
C ALA A 72 14.88 -0.44 1.81
N GLN A 73 15.43 -0.47 3.04
CA GLN A 73 16.03 0.72 3.68
C GLN A 73 16.70 0.43 5.04
N GLY A 74 17.91 -0.13 5.05
CA GLY A 74 18.84 0.02 6.18
C GLY A 74 18.41 -0.50 7.57
N ILE A 75 17.32 -1.28 7.67
CA ILE A 75 16.91 -1.90 8.94
C ILE A 75 17.93 -2.95 9.32
N LYS A 76 18.63 -2.72 10.44
CA LYS A 76 19.76 -3.55 10.90
C LYS A 76 19.38 -5.00 11.19
N THR A 77 18.09 -5.36 11.23
CA THR A 77 17.64 -6.72 11.49
C THR A 77 16.24 -6.99 10.93
N LEU A 78 16.08 -8.08 10.16
CA LEU A 78 14.80 -8.54 9.59
C LEU A 78 13.69 -8.60 10.64
N SER A 79 14.00 -9.12 11.83
CA SER A 79 13.06 -9.27 12.94
C SER A 79 12.37 -7.95 13.32
N LYS A 80 13.12 -6.85 13.36
CA LYS A 80 12.54 -5.53 13.72
C LYS A 80 11.62 -4.99 12.63
N ALA A 81 11.93 -5.26 11.37
CA ALA A 81 11.04 -4.88 10.26
C ALA A 81 9.69 -5.60 10.36
N PHE A 82 9.71 -6.91 10.63
CA PHE A 82 8.50 -7.70 10.85
C PHE A 82 7.67 -7.18 12.05
N GLU A 83 8.33 -6.90 13.17
CA GLU A 83 7.68 -6.37 14.37
C GLU A 83 7.02 -5.01 14.11
N LEU A 84 7.74 -4.08 13.48
CA LEU A 84 7.22 -2.74 13.17
C LEU A 84 6.08 -2.79 12.15
N PHE A 85 6.17 -3.68 11.15
CA PHE A 85 5.11 -3.84 10.16
C PHE A 85 3.83 -4.44 10.76
N LYS A 86 3.97 -5.38 11.70
CA LYS A 86 2.82 -5.92 12.47
C LYS A 86 2.21 -4.84 13.38
N LEU A 87 3.06 -4.06 14.06
CA LEU A 87 2.61 -2.98 14.92
C LEU A 87 1.87 -1.90 14.12
N GLU A 88 2.33 -1.57 12.91
CA GLU A 88 1.62 -0.67 12.01
C GLU A 88 0.20 -1.17 11.70
N ALA A 89 0.05 -2.47 11.42
CA ALA A 89 -1.25 -3.08 11.21
C ALA A 89 -2.15 -2.97 12.44
N GLU A 90 -1.65 -3.33 13.62
CA GLU A 90 -2.41 -3.29 14.87
C GLU A 90 -2.88 -1.87 15.19
N ARG A 91 -2.01 -0.86 15.04
CA ARG A 91 -2.39 0.54 15.28
C ARG A 91 -3.35 1.08 14.25
N LEU A 92 -3.23 0.66 12.99
CA LEU A 92 -4.17 1.09 11.95
C LEU A 92 -5.56 0.47 12.15
N ASP A 93 -5.63 -0.78 12.63
CA ASP A 93 -6.88 -1.45 13.00
C ASP A 93 -7.57 -0.74 14.17
N GLU A 94 -6.81 -0.41 15.22
CA GLU A 94 -7.31 0.28 16.41
C GLU A 94 -7.80 1.71 16.10
N LEU A 95 -7.09 2.46 15.24
CA LEU A 95 -7.33 3.89 15.06
C LEU A 95 -8.16 4.21 13.81
N GLY A 96 -8.08 3.40 12.76
CA GLY A 96 -8.72 3.68 11.47
C GLY A 96 -10.23 3.51 11.49
N HIS A 97 -10.77 2.72 12.42
CA HIS A 97 -12.22 2.56 12.54
C HIS A 97 -12.90 3.80 13.15
N ASP A 98 -12.26 4.43 14.13
CA ASP A 98 -12.87 5.47 14.97
C ASP A 98 -12.46 6.90 14.58
N HIS A 99 -11.53 7.08 13.63
CA HIS A 99 -10.96 8.40 13.32
C HIS A 99 -11.00 8.74 11.82
N PRO A 100 -11.71 9.80 11.39
CA PRO A 100 -11.92 10.11 9.98
C PRO A 100 -10.65 10.54 9.21
N GLN A 101 -9.61 11.05 9.89
CA GLN A 101 -8.30 11.32 9.26
C GLN A 101 -7.35 10.12 9.17
N ILE A 102 -7.72 8.96 9.71
CA ILE A 102 -6.84 7.79 9.71
C ILE A 102 -7.42 6.76 8.74
N PRO A 103 -6.66 6.34 7.71
CA PRO A 103 -7.15 5.34 6.76
C PRO A 103 -7.54 4.03 7.44
N GLU A 104 -8.65 3.42 7.03
CA GLU A 104 -9.09 2.13 7.56
C GLU A 104 -8.13 0.99 7.14
N LEU A 105 -7.88 0.05 8.06
CA LEU A 105 -7.26 -1.24 7.73
C LEU A 105 -8.29 -2.17 7.07
N LEU A 106 -8.02 -2.61 5.84
CA LEU A 106 -8.90 -3.52 5.09
C LEU A 106 -8.50 -4.99 5.24
N ALA A 107 -7.20 -5.27 5.38
CA ALA A 107 -6.67 -6.61 5.63
C ALA A 107 -5.21 -6.59 6.06
N TYR A 108 -4.80 -7.60 6.82
CA TYR A 108 -3.40 -7.93 7.09
C TYR A 108 -3.19 -9.44 6.92
N PHE A 109 -2.23 -9.85 6.10
CA PHE A 109 -2.01 -11.27 5.81
C PHE A 109 -0.59 -11.56 5.31
N THR A 110 -0.25 -12.84 5.29
CA THR A 110 0.98 -13.36 4.69
C THR A 110 0.63 -14.21 3.46
N GLN A 111 1.33 -14.00 2.36
CA GLN A 111 1.24 -14.84 1.16
C GLN A 111 2.63 -15.01 0.54
N ASP A 112 2.98 -16.22 0.12
CA ASP A 112 4.26 -16.53 -0.52
C ASP A 112 5.48 -16.04 0.31
N ASN A 113 5.41 -16.22 1.64
CA ASN A 113 6.39 -15.74 2.63
C ASN A 113 6.63 -14.22 2.65
N GLN A 114 5.68 -13.43 2.13
CA GLN A 114 5.69 -11.98 2.20
C GLN A 114 4.50 -11.48 3.03
N GLN A 115 4.71 -10.41 3.79
CA GLN A 115 3.64 -9.77 4.57
C GLN A 115 3.03 -8.60 3.79
N TYR A 116 1.72 -8.50 3.89
CA TYR A 116 0.92 -7.49 3.24
C TYR A 116 -0.03 -6.84 4.23
N LEU A 117 -0.14 -5.52 4.11
CA LEU A 117 -1.17 -4.72 4.74
C LEU A 117 -1.95 -4.02 3.64
N VAL A 118 -3.28 -4.09 3.70
CA VAL A 118 -4.18 -3.42 2.77
C VAL A 118 -4.96 -2.38 3.54
N GLN A 119 -4.97 -1.16 3.05
CA GLN A 119 -5.66 -0.03 3.68
C GLN A 119 -6.49 0.74 2.66
N GLU A 120 -7.35 1.61 3.18
CA GLU A 120 -8.09 2.58 2.39
C GLU A 120 -7.14 3.44 1.52
N PHE A 121 -7.60 3.71 0.29
CA PHE A 121 -6.94 4.67 -0.59
C PHE A 121 -7.53 6.06 -0.39
N ILE A 122 -6.70 7.00 0.04
CA ILE A 122 -7.08 8.42 0.14
C ILE A 122 -6.77 9.09 -1.21
N ASP A 123 -7.82 9.54 -1.88
CA ASP A 123 -7.69 10.26 -3.14
C ASP A 123 -7.33 11.72 -2.88
N GLY A 124 -6.17 12.15 -3.37
CA GLY A 124 -5.65 13.47 -3.12
C GLY A 124 -4.13 13.54 -3.23
N GLN A 125 -3.61 14.73 -2.96
CA GLN A 125 -2.17 14.99 -2.89
C GLN A 125 -1.71 14.84 -1.45
N ASN A 126 -0.47 14.36 -1.26
CA ASN A 126 0.13 14.47 0.06
C ASN A 126 0.52 15.92 0.35
N LEU A 127 0.68 16.26 1.63
CA LEU A 127 0.97 17.64 2.05
C LEU A 127 2.24 18.21 1.40
N ALA A 128 3.27 17.38 1.16
CA ALA A 128 4.51 17.85 0.54
C ALA A 128 4.30 18.24 -0.93
N GLU A 129 3.47 17.50 -1.66
CA GLU A 129 3.05 17.85 -3.02
C GLU A 129 2.24 19.14 -3.03
N GLU A 130 1.28 19.28 -2.11
CA GLU A 130 0.43 20.48 -2.01
C GLU A 130 1.29 21.73 -1.74
N VAL A 131 2.26 21.65 -0.80
CA VAL A 131 3.20 22.74 -0.50
C VAL A 131 4.12 23.06 -1.68
N THR A 132 4.57 22.03 -2.40
CA THR A 132 5.44 22.22 -3.57
C THR A 132 4.69 22.95 -4.69
N LEU A 133 3.41 22.64 -4.89
CA LEU A 133 2.58 23.23 -5.95
C LEU A 133 2.05 24.62 -5.59
N ASN A 134 1.61 24.81 -4.34
CA ASN A 134 0.88 26.02 -3.92
C ASN A 134 1.71 26.98 -3.07
N GLY A 135 2.95 26.59 -2.73
CA GLY A 135 3.80 27.33 -1.79
C GLY A 135 3.52 26.98 -0.33
N THR A 136 4.28 27.61 0.57
CA THR A 136 4.14 27.42 2.01
C THR A 136 2.84 28.02 2.53
N TYR A 137 2.17 27.31 3.43
CA TYR A 137 0.99 27.83 4.12
C TYR A 137 1.35 28.92 5.13
N THR A 138 0.46 29.90 5.28
CA THR A 138 0.43 30.76 6.47
C THR A 138 0.03 29.93 7.69
N GLU A 139 0.31 30.45 8.90
CA GLU A 139 -0.08 29.78 10.15
C GLU A 139 -1.59 29.47 10.20
N GLN A 140 -2.44 30.44 9.85
CA GLN A 140 -3.90 30.24 9.76
C GLN A 140 -4.30 29.13 8.77
N GLN A 141 -3.63 29.05 7.62
CA GLN A 141 -3.90 28.01 6.62
C GLN A 141 -3.45 26.62 7.09
N ALA A 142 -2.36 26.55 7.88
CA ALA A 142 -1.87 25.32 8.47
C ALA A 142 -2.76 24.86 9.63
N GLU A 143 -3.24 25.77 10.48
CA GLU A 143 -4.17 25.46 11.58
C GLU A 143 -5.52 24.98 11.08
N ALA A 144 -6.07 25.60 10.03
CA ALA A 144 -7.31 25.15 9.41
C ALA A 144 -7.24 23.71 8.85
N ARG A 145 -6.03 23.18 8.67
CA ARG A 145 -5.75 21.82 8.16
C ARG A 145 -5.34 20.82 9.25
N ARG A 146 -5.34 21.21 10.53
CA ARG A 146 -4.97 20.34 11.66
C ARG A 146 -6.07 19.35 12.07
N ALA A 147 -7.25 19.42 11.47
CA ALA A 147 -8.30 18.44 11.70
C ALA A 147 -7.77 17.09 11.21
#